data_AF-A0A164UW65-F1
#
_entry.id   AF-A0A164UW65-F1
#
_cell.length_a   1.000
_cell.length_b   1.000
_cell.length_c   1.000
_cell.angle_alpha   90.00
_cell.angle_beta   90.00
_cell.angle_gamma   90.00
#
_symmetry.space_group_name_H-M   'P 1'
#
loop_
_entity.id
_entity.type
_entity.pdbx_description
1 polymer ?
#
loop_
_entity_poly.entity_id
_entity_poly.type
_entity_poly.pdbx_seq_one_letter_code
_entity_poly.pdbx_strand_id
1 'polypeptide(L)'
;LMDCENRVFALRTVIPTSAKVDAYLCEVLAAAEALQKELSTLKSTHNRGAYVSALYGYSFGGGQTEPCNFHQTAKTRKAWRRFLHNEAVRWMIKYAMSLFRNWFPRLWAHYVELHQAVCLRPENEFMDILAPQCPFFAMSQNFGPQAVSIRHKDTKNLISGLCLIFVLGVFRHQVGGHLVLHEAKVLLEAKHGSILMIPSAALTHENLKILEGEQRYVFTMYSAGGIFRYRDHGWM
;
A
#
# COMPACT_ATOMS: atom_id res chain seq x y z
N LEU A 1 -1.72 13.58 -11.70
CA LEU A 1 -0.91 13.64 -12.93
C LEU A 1 -1.72 13.05 -14.07
N MET A 2 -1.61 13.63 -15.26
CA MET A 2 -2.33 13.20 -16.46
C MET A 2 -1.36 12.86 -17.58
N ASP A 3 -1.74 11.91 -18.42
CA ASP A 3 -0.96 11.54 -19.61
C ASP A 3 -1.27 12.46 -20.81
N CYS A 4 -0.70 12.16 -21.98
CA CYS A 4 -0.90 12.94 -23.21
C CYS A 4 -2.35 12.94 -23.74
N GLU A 5 -3.20 12.05 -23.24
CA GLU A 5 -4.63 11.97 -23.58
C GLU A 5 -5.51 12.57 -22.47
N ASN A 6 -4.92 13.32 -21.53
CA ASN A 6 -5.59 13.89 -20.35
C ASN A 6 -6.21 12.83 -19.41
N ARG A 7 -5.73 11.59 -19.43
CA ARG A 7 -6.19 10.54 -18.52
C ARG A 7 -5.38 10.62 -17.23
N VAL A 8 -6.07 10.63 -16.09
CA VAL A 8 -5.40 10.59 -14.79
C VAL A 8 -4.69 9.24 -14.63
N PHE A 9 -3.38 9.26 -14.38
CA PHE A 9 -2.59 8.05 -14.11
C PHE A 9 -2.00 8.00 -12.71
N ALA A 10 -1.98 9.12 -12.00
CA ALA A 10 -1.53 9.18 -10.61
C ALA A 10 -2.30 10.26 -9.84
N LEU A 11 -2.59 9.99 -8.57
CA LEU A 11 -3.31 10.89 -7.68
C LEU A 11 -2.47 11.16 -6.45
N ARG A 12 -2.43 12.42 -6.01
CA ARG A 12 -1.99 12.82 -4.68
C ARG A 12 -3.14 13.59 -4.07
N THR A 13 -3.57 13.18 -2.88
CA THR A 13 -4.54 13.92 -2.09
C THR A 13 -4.11 13.97 -0.65
N VAL A 14 -4.54 15.02 0.03
CA VAL A 14 -4.49 15.13 1.49
C VAL A 14 -5.91 14.99 1.97
N ILE A 15 -6.13 14.22 3.04
CA ILE A 15 -7.46 14.13 3.63
C ILE A 15 -7.85 15.51 4.20
N PRO A 16 -9.03 16.06 3.89
CA PRO A 16 -9.47 17.33 4.44
C PRO A 16 -9.42 17.35 5.97
N THR A 17 -8.75 18.36 6.52
CA THR A 17 -8.48 18.49 7.96
C THR A 17 -9.77 18.81 8.72
N SER A 18 -10.01 18.07 9.80
CA SER A 18 -11.04 18.35 10.80
C SER A 18 -10.61 17.67 12.10
N ALA A 19 -11.10 18.14 13.25
CA ALA A 19 -10.76 17.52 14.54
C ALA A 19 -11.00 16.00 14.56
N LYS A 20 -12.06 15.53 13.89
CA LYS A 20 -12.35 14.10 13.75
C LYS A 20 -11.33 13.38 12.87
N VAL A 21 -10.97 13.95 11.73
CA VAL A 21 -9.96 13.37 10.82
C VAL A 21 -8.59 13.31 11.50
N ASP A 22 -8.20 14.38 12.20
CA ASP A 22 -6.92 14.44 12.89
C ASP A 22 -6.83 13.39 14.00
N ALA A 23 -7.90 13.22 14.79
CA ALA A 23 -7.98 12.14 15.78
C ALA A 23 -7.84 10.74 15.14
N TYR A 24 -8.49 10.51 13.99
CA TYR A 24 -8.37 9.25 13.26
C TYR A 24 -6.94 9.03 12.73
N LEU A 25 -6.29 10.06 12.19
CA LEU A 25 -4.92 9.94 11.69
C LEU A 25 -3.90 9.66 12.81
N CYS A 26 -4.07 10.29 13.98
CA CYS A 26 -3.31 9.97 15.18
C CYS A 26 -3.50 8.50 15.60
N GLU A 27 -4.75 8.03 15.60
CA GLU A 27 -5.07 6.63 15.95
C GLU A 27 -4.48 5.63 14.93
N VAL A 28 -4.50 5.95 13.63
CA VAL A 28 -3.86 5.11 12.59
C VAL A 28 -2.35 5.03 12.80
N LEU A 29 -1.70 6.15 13.14
CA LEU A 29 -0.27 6.14 13.47
C LEU A 29 0.01 5.30 14.72
N ALA A 30 -0.77 5.49 15.80
CA ALA A 30 -0.63 4.70 17.02
C ALA A 30 -0.84 3.20 16.77
N ALA A 31 -1.78 2.82 15.90
CA ALA A 31 -1.99 1.43 15.49
C ALA A 31 -0.77 0.87 14.72
N ALA A 32 -0.15 1.67 13.86
CA ALA A 32 1.07 1.27 13.14
C ALA A 32 2.27 1.10 14.09
N GLU A 33 2.42 1.97 15.09
CA GLU A 33 3.44 1.86 16.14
C GLU A 33 3.22 0.63 17.02
N ALA A 34 1.97 0.35 17.41
CA ALA A 34 1.61 -0.85 18.15
C ALA A 34 1.93 -2.11 17.35
N LEU A 35 1.60 -2.13 16.05
CA LEU A 35 1.96 -3.23 15.14
C LEU A 35 3.48 -3.42 15.06
N GLN A 36 4.26 -2.34 14.94
CA GLN A 36 5.72 -2.40 14.95
C GLN A 36 6.26 -3.02 16.24
N LYS A 37 5.72 -2.60 17.39
CA LYS A 37 6.15 -3.09 18.71
C LYS A 37 5.91 -4.60 18.85
N GLU A 38 4.75 -5.08 18.40
CA GLU A 38 4.43 -6.51 18.43
C GLU A 38 5.29 -7.35 17.48
N LEU A 39 5.71 -6.74 16.37
CA LEU A 39 6.50 -7.35 15.30
C LEU A 39 7.98 -6.93 15.34
N SER A 40 8.48 -6.51 16.49
CA SER A 40 9.84 -5.96 16.67
C SER A 40 10.96 -6.94 16.33
N THR A 41 10.66 -8.25 16.30
CA THR A 41 11.63 -9.29 15.92
C THR A 41 11.69 -9.53 14.41
N LEU A 42 10.83 -8.89 13.61
CA LEU A 42 10.90 -8.98 12.16
C LEU A 42 12.18 -8.34 11.64
N LYS A 43 12.80 -9.00 10.66
CA LYS A 43 13.95 -8.47 9.94
C LYS A 43 13.50 -7.95 8.58
N SER A 44 14.23 -6.98 8.04
CA SER A 44 13.97 -6.51 6.68
C SER A 44 14.28 -7.63 5.69
N THR A 45 13.39 -7.82 4.72
CA THR A 45 13.50 -8.84 3.66
C THR A 45 13.55 -8.20 2.27
N HIS A 46 13.67 -6.88 2.20
CA HIS A 46 13.70 -6.13 0.94
C HIS A 46 14.96 -5.28 0.82
N ASN A 47 15.30 -4.92 -0.42
CA ASN A 47 16.42 -4.05 -0.76
C ASN A 47 16.01 -2.58 -1.01
N ARG A 48 14.80 -2.18 -0.57
CA ARG A 48 14.22 -0.88 -0.87
C ARG A 48 14.63 0.22 0.11
N GLY A 49 15.42 -0.08 1.13
CA GLY A 49 15.81 0.86 2.17
C GLY A 49 16.12 0.13 3.47
N ALA A 50 16.57 0.88 4.49
CA ALA A 50 17.02 0.32 5.76
C ALA A 50 15.89 0.00 6.77
N TYR A 51 14.63 0.21 6.39
CA TYR A 51 13.49 -0.05 7.27
C TYR A 51 13.02 -1.51 7.21
N VAL A 52 12.25 -1.90 8.23
CA VAL A 52 11.54 -3.19 8.28
C VAL A 52 10.14 -3.00 7.70
N SER A 53 9.71 -3.95 6.89
CA SER A 53 8.36 -3.98 6.34
C SER A 53 7.67 -5.29 6.75
N ALA A 54 6.46 -5.18 7.29
CA ALA A 54 5.58 -6.32 7.45
C ALA A 54 4.65 -6.41 6.23
N LEU A 55 4.33 -7.62 5.78
CA LEU A 55 3.42 -7.89 4.66
C LEU A 55 2.17 -8.62 5.15
N TYR A 56 1.02 -8.34 4.52
CA TYR A 56 -0.24 -9.06 4.76
C TYR A 56 -1.01 -9.22 3.44
N GLY A 57 -1.87 -10.24 3.39
CA GLY A 57 -2.57 -10.65 2.18
C GLY A 57 -1.79 -11.70 1.39
N TYR A 58 -1.93 -11.67 0.06
CA TYR A 58 -1.38 -12.68 -0.82
C TYR A 58 -0.82 -12.11 -2.12
N SER A 59 0.04 -12.90 -2.76
CA SER A 59 0.77 -12.51 -3.97
C SER A 59 0.94 -13.72 -4.90
N PHE A 60 1.39 -13.46 -6.13
CA PHE A 60 1.74 -14.50 -7.08
C PHE A 60 2.95 -14.11 -7.93
N GLY A 61 3.92 -15.03 -8.02
CA GLY A 61 5.17 -14.89 -8.76
C GLY A 61 6.36 -15.50 -8.01
N GLY A 62 7.59 -15.29 -8.50
CA GLY A 62 8.81 -15.73 -7.81
C GLY A 62 8.97 -17.24 -7.67
N GLY A 63 8.41 -18.03 -8.59
CA GLY A 63 8.48 -19.50 -8.61
C GLY A 63 7.27 -20.20 -7.98
N GLN A 64 6.31 -19.46 -7.42
CA GLN A 64 5.01 -20.02 -7.04
C GLN A 64 4.28 -20.60 -8.26
N THR A 65 3.53 -21.68 -8.07
CA THR A 65 2.62 -22.26 -9.07
C THR A 65 1.21 -21.68 -9.00
N GLU A 66 0.82 -21.15 -7.84
CA GLU A 66 -0.48 -20.51 -7.61
C GLU A 66 -0.36 -19.31 -6.65
N PRO A 67 -1.36 -18.40 -6.62
CA PRO A 67 -1.42 -17.33 -5.63
C PRO A 67 -1.46 -17.88 -4.20
N CYS A 68 -0.67 -17.32 -3.30
CA CYS A 68 -0.66 -17.74 -1.90
C CYS A 68 -0.44 -16.58 -0.94
N ASN A 69 -0.94 -16.76 0.28
CA ASN A 69 -0.71 -15.83 1.39
C ASN A 69 0.79 -15.63 1.64
N PHE A 70 1.17 -14.41 2.02
CA PHE A 70 2.53 -14.19 2.51
C PHE A 70 2.82 -15.11 3.70
N HIS A 71 3.99 -15.76 3.68
CA HIS A 71 4.40 -16.63 4.77
C HIS A 71 4.61 -15.82 6.05
N GLN A 72 3.83 -16.12 7.08
CA GLN A 72 3.87 -15.42 8.36
C GLN A 72 3.48 -16.35 9.51
N THR A 73 4.02 -16.07 10.69
CA THR A 73 3.66 -16.81 11.91
C THR A 73 2.21 -16.51 12.32
N ALA A 74 1.60 -17.41 13.11
CA ALA A 74 0.27 -17.18 13.68
C ALA A 74 0.22 -15.89 14.52
N LYS A 75 1.31 -15.57 15.24
CA LYS A 75 1.45 -14.32 16.00
C LYS A 75 1.41 -13.09 15.08
N THR A 76 2.16 -13.12 13.98
CA THR A 76 2.19 -12.03 12.99
C THR A 76 0.82 -11.82 12.35
N ARG A 77 0.15 -12.90 11.94
CA ARG A 77 -1.21 -12.85 11.39
C ARG A 77 -2.21 -12.27 12.39
N LYS A 78 -2.12 -12.63 13.68
CA LYS A 78 -2.98 -12.06 14.75
C LYS A 78 -2.73 -10.57 14.97
N ALA A 79 -1.47 -10.12 14.92
CA ALA A 79 -1.11 -8.71 15.03
C ALA A 79 -1.72 -7.89 13.88
N TRP A 80 -1.59 -8.38 12.66
CA TRP A 80 -2.23 -7.78 11.48
C TRP A 80 -3.75 -7.71 11.60
N ARG A 81 -4.40 -8.79 12.04
CA ARG A 81 -5.85 -8.78 12.25
C ARG A 81 -6.24 -7.70 13.25
N ARG A 82 -5.54 -7.52 14.37
CA ARG A 82 -5.82 -6.41 15.30
C ARG A 82 -5.68 -5.04 14.64
N PHE A 83 -4.59 -4.81 13.90
CA PHE A 83 -4.39 -3.58 13.15
C PHE A 83 -5.55 -3.30 12.18
N LEU A 84 -5.98 -4.31 11.40
CA LEU A 84 -7.06 -4.19 10.43
C LEU A 84 -8.46 -4.08 11.04
N HIS A 85 -8.64 -4.48 12.30
CA HIS A 85 -9.89 -4.31 13.04
C HIS A 85 -9.99 -2.96 13.74
N ASN A 86 -8.90 -2.19 13.84
CA ASN A 86 -8.92 -0.83 14.38
C ASN A 86 -9.87 0.07 13.53
N GLU A 87 -10.76 0.80 14.19
CA GLU A 87 -11.80 1.58 13.51
C GLU A 87 -11.21 2.68 12.62
N ALA A 88 -10.14 3.35 13.08
CA ALA A 88 -9.51 4.41 12.32
C ALA A 88 -8.78 3.87 11.08
N VAL A 89 -8.14 2.70 11.19
CA VAL A 89 -7.54 1.99 10.06
C VAL A 89 -8.60 1.60 9.03
N ARG A 90 -9.72 1.02 9.46
CA ARG A 90 -10.83 0.64 8.56
C ARG A 90 -11.43 1.84 7.85
N TRP A 91 -11.62 2.95 8.57
CA TRP A 91 -12.10 4.19 7.99
C TRP A 91 -11.13 4.74 6.94
N MET A 92 -9.82 4.74 7.24
CA MET A 92 -8.77 5.19 6.33
C MET A 92 -8.76 4.36 5.03
N ILE A 93 -8.85 3.02 5.14
CA ILE A 93 -8.93 2.13 3.97
C ILE A 93 -10.19 2.44 3.16
N LYS A 94 -11.35 2.56 3.81
CA LYS A 94 -12.63 2.89 3.14
C LYS A 94 -12.55 4.23 2.39
N TYR A 95 -11.92 5.24 3.00
CA TYR A 95 -11.73 6.55 2.38
C TYR A 95 -10.86 6.44 1.12
N ALA A 96 -9.74 5.72 1.19
CA ALA A 96 -8.91 5.45 0.01
C ALA A 96 -9.63 4.68 -1.09
N MET A 97 -10.42 3.66 -0.75
CA MET A 97 -11.19 2.92 -1.76
C MET A 97 -12.20 3.81 -2.45
N SER A 98 -12.81 4.75 -1.74
CA SER A 98 -13.71 5.75 -2.31
C SER A 98 -12.99 6.65 -3.31
N LEU A 99 -11.76 7.09 -2.99
CA LEU A 99 -10.92 7.84 -3.91
C LEU A 99 -10.53 7.01 -5.15
N PHE A 100 -10.16 5.74 -4.97
CA PHE A 100 -9.75 4.88 -6.08
C PHE A 100 -10.91 4.66 -7.04
N ARG A 101 -12.10 4.34 -6.51
CA ARG A 101 -13.34 4.22 -7.27
C ARG A 101 -13.69 5.50 -8.03
N ASN A 102 -13.54 6.66 -7.40
CA ASN A 102 -13.92 7.94 -7.99
C ASN A 102 -12.96 8.39 -9.10
N TRP A 103 -11.66 8.34 -8.85
CA TRP A 103 -10.64 8.86 -9.75
C TRP A 103 -10.21 7.87 -10.83
N PHE A 104 -10.37 6.57 -10.59
CA PHE A 104 -9.94 5.51 -11.51
C PHE A 104 -11.02 4.42 -11.68
N PRO A 105 -12.25 4.77 -12.07
CA PRO A 105 -13.40 3.85 -12.07
C PRO A 105 -13.18 2.60 -12.92
N ARG A 106 -12.46 2.71 -14.04
CA ARG A 106 -12.14 1.56 -14.91
C ARG A 106 -11.16 0.59 -14.25
N LEU A 107 -10.10 1.11 -13.63
CA LEU A 107 -9.15 0.28 -12.89
C LEU A 107 -9.80 -0.34 -11.65
N TRP A 108 -10.62 0.44 -10.94
CA TRP A 108 -11.44 -0.07 -9.84
C TRP A 108 -12.28 -1.26 -10.27
N ALA A 109 -13.04 -1.14 -11.36
CA ALA A 109 -13.86 -2.24 -11.87
C ALA A 109 -13.02 -3.48 -12.19
N HIS A 110 -11.88 -3.30 -12.86
CA HIS A 110 -10.96 -4.38 -13.21
C HIS A 110 -10.39 -5.11 -11.98
N TYR A 111 -10.02 -4.35 -10.94
CA TYR A 111 -9.54 -4.91 -9.67
C TYR A 111 -10.65 -5.64 -8.92
N VAL A 112 -11.87 -5.09 -8.86
CA VAL A 112 -13.02 -5.71 -8.21
C VAL A 112 -13.41 -7.02 -8.89
N GLU A 113 -13.47 -7.03 -10.22
CA GLU A 113 -13.78 -8.23 -11.01
C GLU A 113 -12.80 -9.35 -10.72
N LEU A 114 -11.48 -9.06 -10.77
CA LEU A 114 -10.47 -10.06 -10.44
C LEU A 114 -10.58 -10.52 -8.98
N HIS A 115 -10.76 -9.61 -8.03
CA HIS A 115 -10.86 -9.97 -6.61
C HIS A 115 -12.07 -10.86 -6.34
N GLN A 116 -13.22 -10.57 -6.95
CA GLN A 116 -14.41 -11.41 -6.86
C GLN A 116 -14.15 -12.79 -7.47
N ALA A 117 -13.56 -12.85 -8.67
CA ALA A 117 -13.23 -14.11 -9.32
C ALA A 117 -12.28 -14.98 -8.48
N VAL A 118 -11.28 -14.36 -7.83
CA VAL A 118 -10.37 -15.07 -6.90
C VAL A 118 -11.13 -15.59 -5.68
N CYS A 119 -11.96 -14.75 -5.04
CA CYS A 119 -12.73 -15.13 -3.84
C CYS A 119 -13.82 -16.19 -4.09
N LEU A 120 -14.32 -16.33 -5.32
CA LEU A 120 -15.32 -17.33 -5.68
C LEU A 120 -14.74 -18.74 -5.84
N ARG A 121 -13.41 -18.88 -5.89
CA ARG A 121 -12.75 -20.18 -5.98
C ARG A 121 -12.71 -20.85 -4.60
N PRO A 122 -13.25 -22.06 -4.42
CA PRO A 122 -13.25 -22.75 -3.13
C PRO A 122 -11.85 -22.89 -2.51
N GLU A 123 -10.84 -23.16 -3.32
CA GLU A 123 -9.45 -23.26 -2.87
C GLU A 123 -8.85 -21.94 -2.33
N ASN A 124 -9.52 -20.81 -2.51
CA ASN A 124 -9.07 -19.51 -1.99
C ASN A 124 -9.79 -19.09 -0.71
N GLU A 125 -10.63 -19.95 -0.11
CA GLU A 125 -11.40 -19.61 1.10
C GLU A 125 -10.54 -19.16 2.30
N PHE A 126 -9.28 -19.61 2.35
CA PHE A 126 -8.32 -19.31 3.41
C PHE A 126 -7.43 -18.09 3.13
N MET A 127 -7.63 -17.41 2.00
CA MET A 127 -6.82 -16.27 1.61
C MET A 127 -7.11 -15.07 2.51
N ASP A 128 -6.05 -14.40 2.97
CA ASP A 128 -6.14 -13.23 3.83
C ASP A 128 -6.62 -12.03 2.98
N ILE A 129 -7.88 -11.64 3.14
CA ILE A 129 -8.42 -10.42 2.53
C ILE A 129 -8.11 -9.22 3.43
N LEU A 130 -7.74 -8.10 2.81
CA LEU A 130 -7.29 -6.90 3.51
C LEU A 130 -8.41 -6.21 4.30
N ALA A 131 -9.56 -6.00 3.66
CA ALA A 131 -10.74 -5.40 4.24
C ALA A 131 -11.96 -5.66 3.35
N PRO A 132 -13.19 -5.64 3.89
CA PRO A 132 -14.40 -5.63 3.07
C PRO A 132 -14.36 -4.49 2.06
N GLN A 133 -14.67 -4.77 0.79
CA GLN A 133 -14.68 -3.80 -0.32
C GLN A 133 -13.30 -3.20 -0.67
N CYS A 134 -12.20 -3.82 -0.26
CA CYS A 134 -10.86 -3.49 -0.75
C CYS A 134 -10.47 -4.50 -1.84
N PRO A 135 -10.26 -4.09 -3.10
CA PRO A 135 -9.95 -5.02 -4.17
C PRO A 135 -8.43 -5.22 -4.36
N PHE A 136 -7.60 -4.70 -3.45
CA PHE A 136 -6.17 -4.97 -3.39
C PHE A 136 -5.92 -6.32 -2.71
N PHE A 137 -4.90 -7.05 -3.17
CA PHE A 137 -4.58 -8.39 -2.66
C PHE A 137 -3.52 -8.39 -1.56
N ALA A 138 -2.67 -7.38 -1.54
CA ALA A 138 -1.54 -7.30 -0.64
C ALA A 138 -1.41 -5.91 -0.03
N MET A 139 -0.85 -5.87 1.17
CA MET A 139 -0.44 -4.64 1.82
C MET A 139 0.93 -4.78 2.46
N SER A 140 1.59 -3.64 2.66
CA SER A 140 2.77 -3.54 3.50
C SER A 140 2.65 -2.42 4.51
N GLN A 141 3.16 -2.66 5.72
CA GLN A 141 3.45 -1.61 6.68
C GLN A 141 4.96 -1.44 6.73
N ASN A 142 5.45 -0.36 6.13
CA ASN A 142 6.84 0.07 6.26
C ASN A 142 6.95 0.81 7.58
N PHE A 143 7.68 0.23 8.52
CA PHE A 143 7.79 0.75 9.87
C PHE A 143 8.76 1.93 9.95
N GLY A 144 8.46 2.85 10.86
CA GLY A 144 9.31 3.98 11.18
C GLY A 144 10.47 3.61 12.13
N PRO A 145 11.24 4.61 12.56
CA PRO A 145 11.04 6.05 12.29
C PRO A 145 11.44 6.48 10.87
N GLN A 146 12.22 5.67 10.14
CA GLN A 146 12.75 6.05 8.82
C GLN A 146 12.25 5.13 7.71
N ALA A 147 10.93 5.09 7.49
CA ALA A 147 10.36 4.44 6.30
C ALA A 147 10.67 5.27 5.04
N VAL A 148 11.92 5.21 4.57
CA VAL A 148 12.43 5.92 3.39
C VAL A 148 12.90 4.88 2.37
N SER A 149 12.27 4.89 1.20
CA SER A 149 12.60 3.97 0.13
C SER A 149 13.60 4.59 -0.85
N ILE A 150 14.67 3.86 -1.19
CA ILE A 150 15.59 4.22 -2.28
C ILE A 150 14.94 3.95 -3.64
N ARG A 151 15.53 4.47 -4.72
CA ARG A 151 15.10 4.28 -6.10
C ARG A 151 14.80 2.83 -6.46
N HIS A 152 13.55 2.55 -6.85
CA HIS A 152 13.13 1.24 -7.32
C HIS A 152 11.88 1.29 -8.22
N LYS A 153 11.52 0.14 -8.78
CA LYS A 153 10.19 -0.16 -9.36
C LYS A 153 9.60 -1.36 -8.64
N ASP A 154 8.28 -1.39 -8.50
CA ASP A 154 7.55 -2.56 -8.04
C ASP A 154 7.27 -3.53 -9.19
N THR A 155 8.32 -4.14 -9.74
CA THR A 155 8.23 -4.94 -10.97
C THR A 155 7.29 -6.14 -10.89
N LYS A 156 6.90 -6.57 -9.68
CA LYS A 156 5.94 -7.66 -9.44
C LYS A 156 4.47 -7.20 -9.48
N ASN A 157 4.21 -5.90 -9.32
CA ASN A 157 2.85 -5.36 -9.33
C ASN A 157 2.29 -5.33 -10.76
N LEU A 158 0.96 -5.23 -10.88
CA LEU A 158 0.32 -5.05 -12.17
C LEU A 158 0.84 -3.78 -12.85
N ILE A 159 1.41 -3.90 -14.05
CA ILE A 159 2.06 -2.79 -14.77
C ILE A 159 1.11 -1.65 -15.11
N SER A 160 -0.13 -1.98 -15.50
CA SER A 160 -1.22 -1.03 -15.76
C SER A 160 -1.97 -0.62 -14.49
N GLY A 161 -1.60 -1.20 -13.35
CA GLY A 161 -2.27 -1.01 -12.08
C GLY A 161 -1.75 0.18 -11.29
N LEU A 162 -2.32 0.37 -10.10
CA LEU A 162 -1.87 1.34 -9.13
C LEU A 162 -1.42 0.65 -7.85
N CYS A 163 -0.46 1.25 -7.17
CA CYS A 163 -0.16 1.04 -5.77
C CYS A 163 -0.66 2.26 -5.01
N LEU A 164 -1.25 2.00 -3.86
CA LEU A 164 -1.73 3.03 -2.96
C LEU A 164 -0.75 3.18 -1.81
N ILE A 165 -0.36 4.42 -1.51
CA ILE A 165 0.61 4.79 -0.48
C ILE A 165 -0.06 5.76 0.49
N PHE A 166 0.00 5.46 1.77
CA PHE A 166 -0.41 6.32 2.86
C PHE A 166 0.79 6.75 3.67
N VAL A 167 0.92 8.05 3.87
CA VAL A 167 2.04 8.64 4.61
C VAL A 167 1.59 9.08 5.99
N LEU A 168 2.29 8.61 7.01
CA LEU A 168 2.03 8.85 8.43
C LEU A 168 3.33 9.29 9.14
N GLY A 169 3.20 9.76 10.38
CA GLY A 169 4.31 10.28 11.19
C GLY A 169 4.44 11.81 11.17
N VAL A 170 5.36 12.32 11.99
CA VAL A 170 5.63 13.75 12.20
C VAL A 170 7.02 14.10 11.65
N PHE A 171 7.04 14.91 10.59
CA PHE A 171 8.26 15.35 9.91
C PHE A 171 7.99 16.63 9.10
N ARG A 172 9.04 17.40 8.81
CA ARG A 172 8.99 18.62 8.00
C ARG A 172 8.88 18.28 6.51
N HIS A 173 7.64 17.98 6.10
CA HIS A 173 7.29 17.53 4.75
C HIS A 173 7.55 18.53 3.62
N GLN A 174 7.93 19.78 3.92
CA GLN A 174 8.33 20.79 2.94
C GLN A 174 9.82 20.69 2.57
N VAL A 175 10.63 20.01 3.38
CA VAL A 175 12.09 19.91 3.18
C VAL A 175 12.59 18.45 3.13
N GLY A 176 11.70 17.46 3.27
CA GLY A 176 12.07 16.06 3.34
C GLY A 176 10.89 15.11 3.11
N GLY A 177 11.18 13.82 2.91
CA GLY A 177 10.15 12.79 2.75
C GLY A 177 9.34 12.85 1.45
N HIS A 178 9.69 13.73 0.52
CA HIS A 178 8.99 13.89 -0.76
C HIS A 178 9.02 12.60 -1.59
N LEU A 179 7.96 12.29 -2.32
CA LEU A 179 7.93 11.24 -3.33
C LEU A 179 8.51 11.77 -4.64
N VAL A 180 9.49 11.07 -5.19
CA VAL A 180 10.06 11.34 -6.51
C VAL A 180 9.50 10.33 -7.51
N LEU A 181 8.97 10.82 -8.63
CA LEU A 181 8.56 10.00 -9.77
C LEU A 181 9.43 10.38 -10.97
N HIS A 182 10.40 9.52 -11.31
CA HIS A 182 11.49 9.90 -12.21
C HIS A 182 11.04 10.14 -13.65
N GLU A 183 10.28 9.21 -14.23
CA GLU A 183 9.83 9.34 -15.63
C GLU A 183 8.81 10.48 -15.78
N ALA A 184 8.02 10.76 -14.74
CA ALA A 184 7.11 11.91 -14.70
C ALA A 184 7.83 13.24 -14.41
N LYS A 185 9.11 13.20 -14.02
CA LYS A 185 9.94 14.37 -13.63
C LYS A 185 9.27 15.25 -12.58
N VAL A 186 8.58 14.63 -11.62
CA VAL A 186 7.93 15.35 -10.52
C VAL A 186 8.47 14.92 -9.17
N LEU A 187 8.50 15.90 -8.26
CA LEU A 187 8.72 15.72 -6.85
C LEU A 187 7.45 16.19 -6.13
N LEU A 188 6.90 15.32 -5.29
CA LEU A 188 5.61 15.52 -4.63
C LEU A 188 5.82 15.53 -3.11
N GLU A 189 5.50 16.65 -2.47
CA GLU A 189 5.41 16.71 -1.01
C GLU A 189 4.33 15.74 -0.51
N ALA A 190 4.62 14.96 0.52
CA ALA A 190 3.62 14.09 1.14
C ALA A 190 3.68 14.27 2.65
N LYS A 191 2.77 15.06 3.20
CA LYS A 191 2.65 15.25 4.65
C LYS A 191 1.91 14.09 5.32
N HIS A 192 1.90 14.08 6.64
CA HIS A 192 1.02 13.25 7.44
C HIS A 192 -0.43 13.25 6.92
N GLY A 193 -1.02 12.08 6.71
CA GLY A 193 -2.37 11.93 6.15
C GLY A 193 -2.45 12.09 4.63
N SER A 194 -1.31 12.09 3.91
CA SER A 194 -1.33 12.06 2.45
C SER A 194 -1.64 10.67 1.93
N ILE A 195 -2.46 10.62 0.88
CA ILE A 195 -2.77 9.42 0.10
C ILE A 195 -2.25 9.65 -1.30
N LEU A 196 -1.42 8.73 -1.78
CA LEU A 196 -0.89 8.74 -3.14
C LEU A 196 -1.30 7.45 -3.84
N MET A 197 -1.69 7.54 -5.10
CA MET A 197 -1.91 6.40 -5.97
C MET A 197 -1.01 6.55 -7.18
N ILE A 198 -0.09 5.62 -7.37
CA ILE A 198 0.93 5.69 -8.43
C ILE A 198 1.03 4.36 -9.17
N PRO A 199 1.36 4.36 -10.48
CA PRO A 199 1.65 3.14 -11.21
C PRO A 199 3.07 2.68 -10.86
N SER A 200 3.23 2.08 -9.68
CA SER A 200 4.53 1.81 -9.06
C SER A 200 5.37 0.76 -9.80
N ALA A 201 4.73 -0.08 -10.61
CA ALA A 201 5.41 -0.99 -11.53
C ALA A 201 5.94 -0.28 -12.78
N ALA A 202 5.28 0.79 -13.24
CA ALA A 202 5.65 1.51 -14.46
C ALA A 202 6.66 2.62 -14.19
N LEU A 203 6.53 3.32 -13.05
CA LEU A 203 7.36 4.47 -12.69
C LEU A 203 8.43 4.09 -11.68
N THR A 204 9.67 4.49 -11.98
CA THR A 204 10.75 4.49 -11.01
C THR A 204 10.43 5.53 -9.95
N HIS A 205 10.51 5.14 -8.69
CA HIS A 205 10.17 6.01 -7.58
C HIS A 205 11.06 5.80 -6.35
N GLU A 206 11.17 6.85 -5.55
CA GLU A 206 11.85 6.88 -4.27
C GLU A 206 11.22 7.92 -3.35
N ASN A 207 11.56 7.88 -2.06
CA ASN A 207 11.30 9.00 -1.16
C ASN A 207 12.62 9.64 -0.73
N LEU A 208 12.64 10.97 -0.69
CA LEU A 208 13.77 11.68 -0.11
C LEU A 208 13.87 11.39 1.39
N LYS A 209 15.08 11.50 1.92
CA LYS A 209 15.32 11.36 3.36
C LYS A 209 14.49 12.38 4.14
N ILE A 210 14.11 12.00 5.35
CA ILE A 210 13.63 12.91 6.39
C ILE A 210 14.82 13.31 7.26
N LEU A 211 14.64 14.31 8.13
CA LEU A 211 15.70 14.81 8.97
C LEU A 211 15.92 13.90 10.18
N GLU A 212 17.06 14.06 10.84
CA GLU A 212 17.37 13.32 12.06
C GLU A 212 16.35 13.63 13.17
N GLY A 213 15.94 12.60 13.89
CA GLY A 213 14.91 12.68 14.94
C GLY A 213 13.46 12.71 14.42
N GLU A 214 13.24 12.84 13.11
CA GLU A 214 11.88 12.81 12.54
C GLU A 214 11.34 11.38 12.39
N GLN A 215 10.02 11.27 12.28
CA GLN A 215 9.33 10.00 12.22
C GLN A 215 8.42 9.93 10.99
N ARG A 216 8.62 8.90 10.16
CA ARG A 216 7.77 8.59 9.01
C ARG A 216 7.44 7.10 8.98
N TYR A 217 6.15 6.82 8.83
CA TYR A 217 5.60 5.49 8.55
C TYR A 217 4.93 5.53 7.19
N VAL A 218 4.97 4.40 6.49
CA VAL A 218 4.28 4.28 5.21
C VAL A 218 3.51 2.99 5.17
N PHE A 219 2.23 3.10 4.89
CA PHE A 219 1.37 1.95 4.63
C PHE A 219 1.10 1.89 3.12
N THR A 220 1.17 0.71 2.52
CA THR A 220 0.90 0.53 1.09
C THR A 220 -0.09 -0.59 0.81
N MET A 221 -0.84 -0.47 -0.27
CA MET A 221 -1.69 -1.54 -0.83
C MET A 221 -1.40 -1.71 -2.31
N TYR A 222 -1.27 -2.95 -2.75
CA TYR A 222 -0.87 -3.28 -4.11
C TYR A 222 -1.40 -4.66 -4.51
N SER A 223 -1.32 -4.96 -5.81
CA SER A 223 -1.74 -6.23 -6.38
C SER A 223 -0.67 -6.73 -7.32
N ALA A 224 -0.23 -7.97 -7.11
CA ALA A 224 0.76 -8.61 -7.98
C ALA A 224 0.16 -8.85 -9.37
N GLY A 225 0.88 -8.47 -10.42
CA GLY A 225 0.45 -8.67 -11.81
C GLY A 225 0.35 -10.16 -12.17
N GLY A 226 1.07 -11.02 -11.44
CA GLY A 226 0.93 -12.47 -11.53
C GLY A 226 -0.52 -12.92 -11.39
N ILE A 227 -1.27 -12.39 -10.42
CA ILE A 227 -2.64 -12.85 -10.12
C ILE A 227 -3.59 -12.59 -11.31
N PHE A 228 -3.40 -11.45 -11.99
CA PHE A 228 -4.15 -11.12 -13.20
C PHE A 228 -3.85 -12.13 -14.32
N ARG A 229 -2.55 -12.38 -14.57
CA ARG A 229 -2.13 -13.37 -15.57
C ARG A 229 -2.66 -14.77 -15.24
N TYR A 230 -2.62 -15.19 -13.98
CA TYR A 230 -3.14 -16.48 -13.55
C TYR A 230 -4.60 -16.67 -13.95
N ARG A 231 -5.46 -15.68 -13.66
CA ARG A 231 -6.87 -15.70 -14.10
C ARG A 231 -6.95 -15.75 -15.64
N ASP A 232 -6.22 -14.87 -16.32
CA ASP A 232 -6.30 -14.72 -17.78
C ASP A 232 -5.81 -15.97 -18.53
N HIS A 233 -4.96 -16.78 -17.90
CA HIS A 233 -4.52 -18.10 -18.38
C HIS A 233 -5.45 -19.24 -17.95
N GLY A 234 -6.65 -18.94 -17.45
CA GLY A 234 -7.60 -19.98 -17.03
C GLY A 234 -7.21 -20.67 -15.73
N TRP A 235 -6.52 -19.94 -14.84
CA TRP A 235 -6.07 -20.41 -13.52
C TRP A 235 -4.95 -21.46 -13.62
N MET A 236 -4.00 -21.19 -14.53
CA MET A 236 -2.79 -21.99 -14.79
C MET A 236 -1.55 -21.10 -14.84
#